data_AF-A0A4E0PZ59-F1
#
_entry.id   AF-A0A4E0PZ59-F1
#
_cell.length_a   1.000
_cell.length_b   1.000
_cell.length_c   1.000
_cell.angle_alpha   90.00
_cell.angle_beta   90.00
_cell.angle_gamma   90.00
#
_symmetry.space_group_name_H-M   'P 1'
#
loop_
_entity.id
_entity.type
_entity.pdbx_description
1 polymer ?
#
loop_
_entity_poly.entity_id
_entity_poly.type
_entity_poly.pdbx_seq_one_letter_code
_entity_poly.pdbx_strand_id
1 'polypeptide(L)'
;MVDTPREIEIEKDVENFIKKAARDFRLCTTCGGPVIYPIEYSTPKDTDLTVEIGDSTLYISRVQARYLRQIEMRMLERYCRHLERDVNNPHPEIH
;
A
#
# COMPACT_ATOMS: atom_id res chain seq x y z
N MET A 1 14.59 -24.41 -5.25
CA MET A 1 14.11 -23.79 -4.00
C MET A 1 12.61 -23.67 -4.15
N VAL A 2 11.84 -24.27 -3.25
CA VAL A 2 10.37 -24.18 -3.30
C VAL A 2 10.01 -22.84 -2.67
N ASP A 3 9.63 -21.86 -3.48
CA ASP A 3 8.96 -20.64 -3.02
C ASP A 3 7.58 -21.05 -2.49
N THR A 4 7.52 -21.57 -1.26
CA THR A 4 6.25 -21.68 -0.56
C THR A 4 5.76 -20.25 -0.35
N PRO A 5 4.56 -19.86 -0.84
CA PRO A 5 4.05 -18.53 -0.59
C PRO A 5 3.97 -18.35 0.94
N ARG A 6 4.79 -17.45 1.47
CA ARG A 6 4.62 -17.01 2.86
C ARG A 6 3.30 -16.26 2.90
N GLU A 7 2.43 -16.69 3.80
CA GLU A 7 1.24 -15.92 4.15
C GLU A 7 1.72 -14.61 4.76
N ILE A 8 1.40 -13.50 4.10
CA ILE A 8 1.73 -12.16 4.59
C ILE A 8 0.54 -11.73 5.43
N GLU A 9 0.75 -11.55 6.72
CA GLU A 9 -0.30 -11.06 7.62
C GLU A 9 -0.59 -9.58 7.34
N ILE A 10 -1.85 -9.16 7.43
CA ILE A 10 -2.24 -7.76 7.26
C ILE A 10 -2.83 -7.27 8.57
N GLU A 11 -2.31 -6.17 9.10
CA GLU A 11 -2.91 -5.53 10.27
C GLU A 11 -4.34 -5.10 9.99
N LYS A 12 -5.23 -5.32 10.96
CA LYS A 12 -6.65 -4.93 10.86
C LYS A 12 -6.81 -3.44 10.56
N ASP A 13 -5.93 -2.58 11.06
CA ASP A 13 -5.99 -1.15 10.81
C ASP A 13 -5.69 -0.80 9.34
N VAL A 14 -4.77 -1.55 8.71
CA VAL A 14 -4.50 -1.44 7.27
C VAL A 14 -5.72 -1.90 6.46
N GLU A 15 -6.32 -3.04 6.82
CA GLU A 15 -7.53 -3.51 6.16
C GLU A 15 -8.67 -2.50 6.28
N ASN A 16 -8.92 -2.00 7.50
CA ASN A 16 -9.98 -1.03 7.78
C ASN A 16 -9.76 0.27 7.01
N PHE A 17 -8.51 0.73 6.92
CA PHE A 17 -8.15 1.89 6.11
C PHE A 17 -8.49 1.68 4.63
N ILE A 18 -8.05 0.57 4.04
CA ILE A 18 -8.26 0.26 2.62
C ILE A 18 -9.75 0.05 2.31
N LYS A 19 -10.49 -0.66 3.17
CA LYS A 19 -11.95 -0.82 3.07
C LYS A 19 -12.65 0.53 3.10
N LYS A 20 -12.29 1.42 4.03
CA LYS A 20 -12.90 2.75 4.17
C LYS A 20 -12.55 3.69 3.00
N ALA A 21 -11.34 3.57 2.47
CA ALA A 21 -10.90 4.39 1.34
C ALA A 21 -11.58 4.00 0.02
N ALA A 22 -12.16 2.79 -0.07
CA ALA A 22 -12.89 2.29 -1.23
C ALA A 22 -12.14 2.48 -2.57
N ARG A 23 -10.83 2.21 -2.53
CA ARG A 23 -9.92 2.33 -3.68
C ARG A 23 -8.77 1.34 -3.57
N ASP A 24 -8.15 1.09 -4.71
CA ASP A 24 -7.00 0.18 -4.81
C ASP A 24 -5.69 0.82 -4.35
N PHE A 25 -4.83 -0.01 -3.78
CA PHE A 25 -3.53 0.39 -3.26
C PHE A 25 -2.43 -0.55 -3.70
N ARG A 26 -1.19 -0.07 -3.66
CA ARG A 26 0.00 -0.85 -3.92
C ARG A 26 1.05 -0.66 -2.83
N LEU A 27 1.51 -1.78 -2.27
CA LEU A 27 2.72 -1.85 -1.46
C LEU A 27 3.96 -1.93 -2.38
N CYS A 28 4.80 -0.90 -2.31
CA CYS A 28 6.02 -0.79 -3.08
C CYS A 28 7.20 -0.33 -2.21
N THR A 29 8.41 -0.38 -2.77
CA THR A 29 9.63 0.04 -2.07
C THR A 29 9.99 1.45 -2.48
N THR A 30 10.34 2.28 -1.51
CA THR A 30 11.04 3.55 -1.73
C THR A 30 12.41 3.51 -1.07
N CYS A 31 13.26 4.51 -1.31
CA CYS A 31 14.55 4.64 -0.61
C CYS A 31 14.40 4.68 0.93
N GLY A 32 13.22 5.06 1.44
CA GLY A 32 12.90 5.10 2.87
C GLY A 32 12.21 3.85 3.42
N GLY A 33 12.10 2.78 2.63
CA GLY A 33 11.43 1.53 3.05
C GLY A 33 10.11 1.27 2.33
N PRO A 34 9.35 0.24 2.79
CA PRO A 34 8.06 -0.14 2.21
C PRO A 34 7.01 0.94 2.47
N VAL A 35 6.24 1.26 1.42
CA VAL A 35 5.17 2.24 1.47
C VAL A 35 3.97 1.72 0.68
N ILE A 36 2.77 2.03 1.19
CA ILE A 36 1.50 1.80 0.53
C ILE A 36 1.01 3.13 -0.04
N TYR A 37 0.70 3.13 -1.35
CA TYR A 37 0.11 4.26 -2.05
C TYR A 37 -1.08 3.82 -2.90
N PRO A 38 -2.01 4.74 -3.21
CA PRO A 38 -2.96 4.50 -4.27
C PRO A 38 -2.29 4.12 -5.59
N ILE A 39 -2.95 3.27 -6.38
CA ILE A 39 -2.41 2.76 -7.64
C ILE A 39 -2.11 3.85 -8.68
N GLU A 40 -2.71 5.04 -8.55
CA GLU A 40 -2.48 6.22 -9.37
C GLU A 40 -1.08 6.81 -9.17
N TYR A 41 -0.47 6.58 -8.01
CA TYR A 41 0.92 6.96 -7.73
C TYR A 41 1.92 5.84 -8.02
N SER A 42 1.45 4.59 -8.08
CA SER A 42 2.29 3.44 -8.39
C SER A 42 1.48 2.34 -9.07
N THR A 43 1.56 2.27 -10.39
CA THR A 43 0.83 1.28 -11.19
C THR A 43 1.22 -0.15 -10.79
N PRO A 44 0.26 -1.04 -10.49
CA PRO A 44 0.51 -2.46 -10.25
C PRO A 44 1.24 -3.13 -11.41
N LYS A 45 2.01 -4.18 -11.10
CA LYS A 45 2.62 -5.04 -12.11
C LYS A 45 1.93 -6.39 -12.11
N ASP A 46 1.88 -7.06 -13.26
CA ASP A 46 1.31 -8.41 -13.40
C ASP A 46 1.98 -9.46 -12.49
N THR A 47 3.20 -9.16 -12.03
CA THR A 47 3.94 -10.04 -11.13
C THR A 47 3.60 -9.82 -9.65
N ASP A 48 2.91 -8.75 -9.31
CA ASP A 48 2.57 -8.40 -7.93
C ASP A 48 1.56 -9.40 -7.37
N LEU A 49 1.64 -9.67 -6.07
CA LEU A 49 0.61 -10.48 -5.40
C LEU A 49 -0.63 -9.63 -5.18
N THR A 50 -1.81 -10.21 -5.38
CA THR A 50 -3.09 -9.53 -5.17
C THR A 50 -3.75 -10.02 -3.89
N VAL A 51 -4.22 -9.08 -3.07
CA VAL A 51 -5.04 -9.37 -1.89
C VAL A 51 -6.33 -8.57 -1.97
N GLU A 52 -7.45 -9.26 -1.95
CA GLU A 52 -8.78 -8.63 -1.91
C GLU A 52 -9.09 -8.18 -0.47
N ILE A 53 -9.48 -6.92 -0.33
CA ILE A 53 -9.78 -6.27 0.95
C ILE A 53 -11.11 -5.53 0.80
N GLY A 54 -12.21 -6.24 1.09
CA GLY A 54 -13.56 -5.74 0.77
C GLY A 54 -13.74 -5.65 -0.74
N ASP A 55 -14.15 -4.47 -1.23
CA ASP A 55 -14.30 -4.20 -2.67
C ASP A 55 -13.03 -3.61 -3.32
N SER A 56 -11.95 -3.49 -2.55
CA SER A 56 -10.67 -2.92 -2.99
C SER A 56 -9.59 -4.01 -3.10
N THR A 57 -8.57 -3.76 -3.92
CA THR A 57 -7.40 -4.65 -4.04
C THR A 57 -6.14 -3.98 -3.50
N LEU A 58 -5.38 -4.72 -2.69
CA LEU A 58 -4.01 -4.39 -2.33
C LEU A 58 -3.02 -5.21 -3.17
N TYR A 59 -2.27 -4.52 -4.02
CA TYR A 59 -1.19 -5.11 -4.83
C TYR A 59 0.13 -5.07 -4.05
N ILE A 60 0.77 -6.21 -3.85
CA ILE A 60 2.03 -6.32 -3.12
C ILE A 60 3.14 -6.59 -4.11
N SER A 61 4.10 -5.67 -4.22
CA SER A 61 5.30 -5.86 -5.05
C SER A 61 5.91 -7.23 -4.82
N ARG A 62 6.09 -8.02 -5.90
CA ARG A 62 6.70 -9.37 -5.81
C ARG A 62 8.05 -9.37 -5.10
N VAL A 63 8.81 -8.28 -5.25
CA VAL A 63 10.09 -8.11 -4.58
C VAL A 63 9.90 -7.99 -3.07
N GLN A 64 8.91 -7.21 -2.63
CA GLN A 64 8.61 -7.02 -1.20
C GLN A 64 8.01 -8.27 -0.56
N ALA A 65 7.10 -8.94 -1.27
CA ALA A 65 6.43 -10.15 -0.78
C ALA A 65 7.41 -11.27 -0.34
N ARG A 66 8.63 -11.31 -0.89
CA ARG A 66 9.68 -12.26 -0.49
C ARG A 66 10.24 -12.00 0.92
N TYR A 67 10.18 -10.77 1.40
CA TYR A 67 10.85 -10.34 2.62
C TYR A 67 9.87 -9.93 3.72
N LEU A 68 8.65 -9.54 3.35
CA LEU A 68 7.62 -9.16 4.31
C LEU A 68 7.02 -10.39 4.99
N ARG A 69 6.70 -10.22 6.27
CA ARG A 69 5.88 -11.15 7.06
C ARG A 69 4.55 -10.54 7.46
N GLN A 70 4.51 -9.21 7.55
CA GLN A 70 3.34 -8.46 7.99
C GLN A 70 3.28 -7.12 7.26
N ILE A 71 2.07 -6.68 6.93
CA ILE A 71 1.75 -5.35 6.40
C ILE A 71 1.19 -4.52 7.56
N GLU A 72 1.84 -3.41 7.84
CA GLU A 72 1.60 -2.61 9.05
C GLU A 72 1.16 -1.19 8.72
N MET A 73 0.44 -0.54 9.63
CA MET A 73 -0.09 0.81 9.46
C MET A 73 1.00 1.86 9.15
N ARG A 74 2.21 1.66 9.67
CA ARG A 74 3.37 2.54 9.37
C ARG A 74 3.68 2.66 7.88
N MET A 75 3.32 1.65 7.09
CA MET A 75 3.53 1.67 5.63
C MET A 75 2.57 2.65 4.93
N LEU A 76 1.48 3.06 5.59
CA LEU A 76 0.54 4.08 5.12
C LEU A 76 0.88 5.49 5.63
N GLU A 77 1.74 5.66 6.65
CA GLU A 77 2.02 6.96 7.29
C GLU A 77 2.42 8.06 6.30
N ARG A 78 3.19 7.72 5.27
CA ARG A 78 3.62 8.70 4.26
C ARG A 78 2.44 9.19 3.42
N TYR A 79 1.49 8.31 3.12
CA TYR A 79 0.27 8.66 2.40
C TYR A 79 -0.73 9.39 3.30
N CYS A 80 -0.92 8.96 4.55
CA CYS A 80 -1.76 9.68 5.51
C CYS A 80 -1.30 11.13 5.71
N ARG A 81 0.01 11.35 5.87
CA ARG A 81 0.57 12.72 5.95
C ARG A 81 0.37 13.53 4.68
N HIS A 82 0.33 12.89 3.51
CA HIS A 82 0.03 13.58 2.25
C HIS A 82 -1.43 14.03 2.23
N LEU A 83 -2.37 13.17 2.62
CA LEU A 83 -3.79 13.53 2.75
C LEU A 83 -4.02 14.66 3.76
N GLU A 84 -3.35 14.62 4.91
CA GLU A 84 -3.43 15.68 5.92
C GLU A 84 -2.93 17.02 5.37
N ARG A 85 -1.86 17.02 4.55
CA ARG A 85 -1.36 18.24 3.92
C ARG A 85 -2.33 18.79 2.90
N ASP A 86 -2.93 17.94 2.08
CA ASP A 86 -3.87 18.38 1.05
C ASP A 86 -5.15 18.96 1.68
N VAL A 87 -5.62 18.37 2.78
CA VAL A 87 -6.75 18.91 3.57
C VAL A 87 -6.40 20.26 4.22
N ASN A 88 -5.19 20.39 4.77
CA ASN A 88 -4.75 21.61 5.46
C ASN A 88 -4.17 22.68 4.51
N ASN A 89 -4.00 22.36 3.22
CA ASN A 89 -3.52 23.29 2.19
C ASN A 89 -4.20 22.99 0.83
N PRO A 90 -5.46 23.44 0.63
CA PRO A 90 -6.26 23.11 -0.56
C PRO A 90 -5.77 23.73 -1.88
N HIS A 91 -4.71 24.55 -1.85
CA HIS A 91 -4.03 25.07 -3.03
C HIS A 91 -2.63 24.44 -3.14
N PRO A 92 -2.45 23.36 -3.93
CA PRO A 92 -1.12 22.88 -4.26
C PRO A 92 -0.46 23.92 -5.16
N GLU A 93 0.72 24.41 -4.78
CA GLU A 93 1.54 25.23 -5.66
C GLU A 93 1.76 24.49 -6.98
N ILE A 94 1.32 25.13 -8.06
CA ILE A 94 1.48 24.67 -9.44
C ILE A 94 2.97 24.84 -9.75
N HIS A 95 3.72 23.73 -9.81
CA HIS A 95 5.07 23.72 -10.36
C HIS A 95 5.07 23.19 -11.78
#